data_AF-A0A316GS64-F1
#
_entry.id   AF-A0A316GS64-F1
#
_cell.length_a   1.000
_cell.length_b   1.000
_cell.length_c   1.000
_cell.angle_alpha   90.00
_cell.angle_beta   90.00
_cell.angle_gamma   90.00
#
_symmetry.space_group_name_H-M   'P 1'
#
loop_
_entity.id
_entity.type
_entity.pdbx_description
1 polymer ?
#
loop_
_entity_poly.entity_id
_entity_poly.type
_entity_poly.pdbx_seq_one_letter_code
_entity_poly.pdbx_strand_id
1 'polypeptide(L)'
;MKTIAIAIALSSLASSAAAEGPGLRIARIHIPHHDAEARVAVRYPRGAGGTPTRHAEDAVVQGIEAFADADPAQGTFPVVLFSHGMGGTDRAQAWLGAGLADLGAIVVMFEPPQLDLARGRHVRRCAAPDPRRRSVEGA
;
A
#
# COMPACT_ATOMS: atom_id res chain seq x y z
N MET A 1 -15.42 15.90 -40.68
CA MET A 1 -16.43 15.02 -40.02
C MET A 1 -15.86 13.64 -39.67
N LYS A 2 -15.16 12.94 -40.59
CA LYS A 2 -14.53 11.62 -40.29
C LYS A 2 -13.46 11.64 -39.19
N THR A 3 -12.67 12.71 -39.09
CA THR A 3 -11.61 12.85 -38.06
C THR A 3 -12.16 13.04 -36.65
N ILE A 4 -13.32 13.70 -36.49
CA ILE A 4 -13.98 13.88 -35.18
C ILE A 4 -14.52 12.55 -34.68
N ALA A 5 -15.07 11.71 -35.56
CA ALA A 5 -15.57 10.39 -35.19
C ALA A 5 -14.47 9.45 -34.69
N ILE A 6 -13.26 9.54 -35.25
CA ILE A 6 -12.10 8.72 -34.82
C ILE A 6 -11.58 9.18 -33.46
N ALA A 7 -11.52 10.48 -33.20
CA ALA A 7 -11.05 11.01 -31.91
C ALA A 7 -11.98 10.60 -30.76
N ILE A 8 -13.29 10.58 -30.97
CA ILE A 8 -14.27 10.14 -29.97
C ILE A 8 -14.15 8.62 -29.70
N ALA A 9 -13.91 7.82 -30.74
CA ALA A 9 -13.74 6.38 -30.60
C ALA A 9 -12.44 5.99 -29.86
N LEU A 10 -11.35 6.74 -30.03
CA LEU A 10 -10.10 6.48 -29.29
C LEU A 10 -10.23 6.79 -27.78
N SER A 11 -11.04 7.78 -27.40
CA SER A 11 -11.28 8.12 -25.99
C SER A 11 -12.01 7.02 -25.22
N SER A 12 -12.82 6.20 -25.91
CA SER A 12 -13.63 5.14 -25.28
C SER A 12 -12.84 3.86 -24.95
N LEU A 13 -11.63 3.69 -25.47
CA LEU A 13 -10.78 2.52 -25.16
C LEU A 13 -10.03 2.65 -23.82
N ALA A 14 -10.06 3.83 -23.17
CA ALA A 14 -9.65 3.98 -21.79
C ALA A 14 -10.76 3.47 -20.84
N SER A 15 -11.19 2.22 -21.03
CA SER A 15 -12.00 1.53 -20.02
C SER A 15 -11.05 1.17 -18.90
N SER A 16 -10.93 2.06 -17.92
CA SER A 16 -10.48 1.67 -16.59
C SER A 16 -11.45 0.58 -16.15
N ALA A 17 -11.00 -0.67 -16.14
CA ALA A 17 -11.71 -1.74 -15.45
C ALA A 17 -11.85 -1.26 -14.01
N ALA A 18 -13.01 -0.70 -13.68
CA ALA A 18 -13.31 -0.27 -12.34
C ALA A 18 -13.34 -1.56 -11.53
N ALA A 19 -12.28 -1.82 -10.78
CA ALA A 19 -12.33 -2.83 -9.73
C ALA A 19 -13.55 -2.48 -8.87
N GLU A 20 -14.40 -3.46 -8.52
CA GLU A 20 -15.60 -3.20 -7.72
C GLU A 20 -15.24 -2.90 -6.24
N GLY A 21 -14.22 -2.09 -6.01
CA GLY A 21 -13.52 -1.84 -4.76
C GLY A 21 -12.13 -2.51 -4.72
N PRO A 22 -11.17 -1.90 -4.00
CA PRO A 22 -9.79 -2.34 -4.02
C PRO A 22 -9.57 -3.57 -3.14
N GLY A 23 -8.61 -4.40 -3.54
CA GLY A 23 -8.16 -5.53 -2.74
C GLY A 23 -7.40 -5.06 -1.50
N LEU A 24 -7.41 -5.90 -0.46
CA LEU A 24 -6.65 -5.67 0.77
C LEU A 24 -5.93 -6.96 1.20
N ARG A 25 -4.62 -6.85 1.44
CA ARG A 25 -3.84 -7.83 2.20
C ARG A 25 -3.26 -7.18 3.43
N ILE A 26 -3.29 -7.90 4.54
CA ILE A 26 -2.60 -7.51 5.76
C ILE A 26 -1.51 -8.54 6.01
N ALA A 27 -0.27 -8.06 6.09
CA ALA A 27 0.89 -8.88 6.38
C ALA A 27 1.61 -8.36 7.63
N ARG A 28 2.48 -9.20 8.18
CA ARG A 28 3.51 -8.77 9.12
C ARG A 28 4.87 -9.04 8.50
N ILE A 29 5.79 -8.11 8.68
CA ILE A 29 7.18 -8.27 8.26
C ILE A 29 8.09 -8.15 9.47
N HIS A 30 9.02 -9.09 9.57
CA HIS A 30 10.07 -9.03 10.58
C HIS A 30 11.05 -7.90 10.21
N ILE A 31 11.38 -7.04 11.18
CA ILE A 31 12.38 -5.99 11.04
C ILE A 31 13.59 -6.32 11.92
N PRO A 32 14.64 -6.96 11.36
CA PRO A 32 15.78 -7.45 12.14
C PRO A 32 16.49 -6.37 12.95
N HIS A 33 16.58 -5.15 12.42
CA HIS A 33 17.25 -4.04 13.11
C HIS A 33 16.52 -3.55 14.36
N HIS A 34 15.22 -3.83 14.47
CA HIS A 34 14.40 -3.48 15.62
C HIS A 34 14.02 -4.70 16.47
N ASP A 35 14.36 -5.91 16.01
CA ASP A 35 13.92 -7.19 16.60
C ASP A 35 12.41 -7.17 16.88
N ALA A 36 11.64 -6.74 15.88
CA ALA A 36 10.22 -6.47 16.01
C ALA A 36 9.49 -6.75 14.70
N GLU A 37 8.18 -7.00 14.81
CA GLU A 37 7.29 -7.14 13.66
C GLU A 37 6.65 -5.79 13.33
N ALA A 38 6.54 -5.48 12.03
CA ALA A 38 5.76 -4.38 11.53
C ALA A 38 4.53 -4.87 10.78
N ARG A 39 3.43 -4.15 10.92
CA ARG A 39 2.20 -4.41 10.16
C ARG A 39 2.30 -3.71 8.82
N VAL A 40 1.85 -4.39 7.76
CA VAL A 40 1.77 -3.82 6.42
C VAL A 40 0.38 -4.08 5.86
N ALA A 41 -0.34 -3.01 5.51
CA ALA A 41 -1.56 -3.11 4.73
C ALA A 41 -1.23 -2.82 3.26
N VAL A 42 -1.48 -3.79 2.38
CA VAL A 42 -1.31 -3.63 0.94
C VAL A 42 -2.68 -3.49 0.29
N ARG A 43 -2.91 -2.34 -0.33
CA ARG A 43 -4.07 -2.06 -1.18
C ARG A 43 -3.66 -2.22 -2.64
N TYR A 44 -4.52 -2.79 -3.48
CA TYR A 44 -4.17 -3.06 -4.86
C TYR A 44 -5.42 -3.12 -5.76
N PRO A 45 -5.26 -2.91 -7.07
CA PRO A 45 -6.34 -3.11 -8.03
C PRO A 45 -6.80 -4.56 -7.98
N ARG A 46 -8.08 -4.78 -7.72
CA ARG A 46 -8.65 -6.12 -7.55
C ARG A 46 -9.02 -6.73 -8.90
N GLY A 47 -8.71 -8.02 -9.05
CA GLY A 47 -9.19 -8.85 -10.15
C GLY A 47 -10.54 -9.48 -9.81
N ALA A 48 -10.53 -10.60 -9.10
CA ALA A 48 -11.73 -11.36 -8.74
C ALA A 48 -11.69 -11.83 -7.28
N GLY A 49 -12.86 -12.21 -6.77
CA GLY A 49 -13.01 -12.79 -5.43
C GLY A 49 -12.69 -11.83 -4.29
N GLY A 50 -12.36 -12.42 -3.15
CA GLY A 50 -12.18 -11.74 -1.86
C GLY A 50 -13.45 -11.71 -1.02
N THR A 51 -13.26 -11.48 0.27
CA THR A 51 -14.32 -11.29 1.27
C THR A 51 -14.58 -9.80 1.44
N PRO A 52 -15.77 -9.30 1.10
CA PRO A 52 -16.16 -7.92 1.38
C PRO A 52 -16.07 -7.64 2.87
N THR A 53 -15.36 -6.59 3.26
CA THR A 53 -15.18 -6.19 4.64
C THR A 53 -15.16 -4.67 4.78
N ARG A 54 -15.59 -4.16 5.94
CA ARG A 54 -15.32 -2.78 6.33
C ARG A 54 -13.98 -2.70 7.05
N HIS A 55 -12.97 -2.22 6.34
CA HIS A 55 -11.65 -1.99 6.91
C HIS A 55 -11.58 -0.63 7.60
N ALA A 56 -10.75 -0.56 8.64
CA ALA A 56 -10.46 0.64 9.42
C ALA A 56 -11.66 1.25 10.19
N GLU A 57 -12.81 0.58 10.22
CA GLU A 57 -13.95 1.03 11.04
C GLU A 57 -13.61 0.99 12.53
N ASP A 58 -13.90 2.09 13.22
CA ASP A 58 -13.86 2.18 14.69
C ASP A 58 -14.90 3.21 15.18
N ALA A 59 -14.83 3.59 16.46
CA ALA A 59 -15.81 4.50 17.07
C ALA A 59 -15.76 5.95 16.52
N VAL A 60 -14.68 6.33 15.83
CA VAL A 60 -14.41 7.69 15.35
C VAL A 60 -14.26 7.74 13.82
N VAL A 61 -13.83 6.65 13.20
CA VAL A 61 -13.55 6.54 11.77
C VAL A 61 -14.59 5.66 11.08
N GLN A 62 -15.23 6.22 10.05
CA GLN A 62 -16.09 5.44 9.16
C GLN A 62 -15.25 4.45 8.35
N GLY A 63 -15.59 3.17 8.47
CA GLY A 63 -14.94 2.10 7.71
C GLY A 63 -15.09 2.27 6.21
N ILE A 64 -14.08 1.84 5.48
CA ILE A 64 -14.10 1.78 4.02
C ILE A 64 -14.26 0.35 3.54
N GLU A 65 -14.94 0.19 2.42
CA GLU A 65 -15.04 -1.11 1.76
C GLU A 65 -13.65 -1.60 1.32
N ALA A 66 -13.44 -2.90 1.48
CA ALA A 66 -12.25 -3.59 1.03
C ALA A 66 -12.62 -5.04 0.73
N PHE A 67 -11.88 -5.63 -0.20
CA PHE A 67 -11.98 -7.06 -0.48
C PHE A 67 -10.72 -7.72 0.09
N ALA A 68 -10.82 -8.13 1.36
CA ALA A 68 -9.79 -8.94 1.98
C ALA A 68 -9.65 -10.22 1.18
N ASP A 69 -8.46 -10.79 1.06
CA ASP A 69 -8.39 -12.13 0.48
C ASP A 69 -8.23 -12.20 -1.05
N ALA A 70 -8.47 -11.07 -1.75
CA ALA A 70 -8.85 -11.05 -3.17
C ALA A 70 -7.68 -11.25 -4.13
N ASP A 71 -7.96 -11.76 -5.33
CA ASP A 71 -6.93 -11.87 -6.36
C ASP A 71 -6.56 -10.48 -6.90
N PRO A 72 -5.27 -10.16 -7.07
CA PRO A 72 -4.87 -8.94 -7.76
C PRO A 72 -5.32 -8.93 -9.23
N ALA A 73 -5.61 -7.76 -9.76
CA ALA A 73 -5.83 -7.58 -11.19
C ALA A 73 -4.55 -7.95 -11.96
N GLN A 74 -4.72 -8.41 -13.21
CA GLN A 74 -3.59 -8.63 -14.10
C GLN A 74 -3.09 -7.30 -14.66
N GLY A 75 -1.77 -7.11 -14.74
CA GLY A 75 -1.16 -5.93 -15.33
C GLY A 75 0.08 -5.45 -14.58
N THR A 76 0.60 -4.30 -15.01
CA THR A 76 1.67 -3.59 -14.31
C THR A 76 1.08 -2.33 -13.69
N PHE A 77 1.32 -2.15 -12.40
CA PHE A 77 0.75 -1.05 -11.62
C PHE A 77 1.89 -0.28 -10.92
N PRO A 78 1.80 1.06 -10.79
CA PRO A 78 2.74 1.81 -9.99
C PRO A 78 2.65 1.38 -8.52
N VAL A 79 3.79 1.35 -7.84
CA VAL A 79 3.88 1.02 -6.42
C VAL A 79 4.09 2.30 -5.62
N VAL A 80 3.22 2.54 -4.64
CA VAL A 80 3.29 3.65 -3.70
C VAL A 80 3.61 3.09 -2.32
N LEU A 81 4.78 3.41 -1.79
CA LEU A 81 5.09 3.17 -0.37
C LEU A 81 4.61 4.38 0.44
N PHE A 82 3.73 4.15 1.39
CA PHE A 82 3.14 5.18 2.23
C PHE A 82 3.54 5.00 3.69
N SER A 83 4.07 6.07 4.27
CA SER A 83 4.45 6.16 5.68
C SER A 83 3.62 7.26 6.35
N HIS A 84 3.09 6.94 7.52
CA HIS A 84 2.30 7.86 8.30
C HIS A 84 3.14 8.74 9.22
N GLY A 85 2.56 9.85 9.68
CA GLY A 85 3.17 10.71 10.69
C GLY A 85 3.13 10.08 12.09
N MET A 86 3.76 10.75 13.06
CA MET A 86 3.70 10.35 14.46
C MET A 86 2.25 10.32 14.96
N GLY A 87 1.87 9.22 15.63
CA GLY A 87 0.50 9.01 16.14
C GLY A 87 -0.53 8.62 15.06
N GLY A 88 -0.12 8.53 13.80
CA GLY A 88 -0.93 7.95 12.73
C GLY A 88 -0.88 6.42 12.74
N THR A 89 -1.75 5.80 11.94
CA THR A 89 -1.81 4.36 11.68
C THR A 89 -2.19 4.13 10.21
N ASP A 90 -1.90 2.95 9.67
CA ASP A 90 -2.35 2.58 8.32
C ASP A 90 -3.89 2.64 8.22
N ARG A 91 -4.59 2.31 9.32
CA ARG A 91 -6.05 2.35 9.40
C ARG A 91 -6.59 3.77 9.27
N ALA A 92 -6.01 4.74 9.99
CA ALA A 92 -6.46 6.14 9.94
C ALA A 92 -6.34 6.77 8.54
N GLN A 93 -5.46 6.24 7.70
CA GLN A 93 -5.22 6.71 6.33
C GLN A 93 -5.69 5.72 5.26
N ALA A 94 -6.47 4.69 5.65
CA ALA A 94 -6.88 3.63 4.75
C ALA A 94 -7.65 4.16 3.53
N TRP A 95 -8.39 5.26 3.68
CA TRP A 95 -9.15 5.91 2.61
C TRP A 95 -8.25 6.36 1.45
N LEU A 96 -7.04 6.85 1.77
CA LEU A 96 -6.08 7.28 0.76
C LEU A 96 -5.53 6.09 0.00
N GLY A 97 -5.17 5.02 0.72
CA GLY A 97 -4.68 3.79 0.11
C GLY A 97 -5.73 3.12 -0.79
N ALA A 98 -6.99 3.14 -0.39
CA ALA A 98 -8.10 2.65 -1.21
C ALA A 98 -8.28 3.49 -2.49
N GLY A 99 -8.36 4.82 -2.38
CA GLY A 99 -8.55 5.68 -3.55
C GLY A 99 -7.40 5.58 -4.56
N LEU A 100 -6.16 5.47 -4.09
CA LEU A 100 -5.01 5.24 -4.97
C LEU A 100 -5.05 3.86 -5.65
N ALA A 101 -5.54 2.83 -4.96
CA ALA A 101 -5.71 1.50 -5.55
C ALA A 101 -6.85 1.46 -6.58
N ASP A 102 -7.93 2.20 -6.36
CA ASP A 102 -9.00 2.39 -7.33
C ASP A 102 -8.50 3.11 -8.60
N LEU A 103 -7.50 3.98 -8.45
CA LEU A 103 -6.80 4.63 -9.57
C LEU A 103 -5.73 3.73 -10.23
N GLY A 104 -5.59 2.48 -9.80
CA GLY A 104 -4.68 1.52 -10.42
C GLY A 104 -3.31 1.40 -9.75
N ALA A 105 -3.10 1.89 -8.53
CA ALA A 105 -1.83 1.74 -7.83
C ALA A 105 -1.81 0.56 -6.84
N ILE A 106 -0.65 -0.07 -6.66
CA ILE A 106 -0.40 -0.92 -5.48
C ILE A 106 0.12 0.00 -4.37
N VAL A 107 -0.60 0.10 -3.27
CA VAL A 107 -0.23 0.95 -2.14
C VAL A 107 0.19 0.10 -0.96
N VAL A 108 1.45 0.23 -0.55
CA VAL A 108 2.02 -0.42 0.61
C VAL A 108 1.98 0.57 1.77
N MET A 109 1.06 0.36 2.71
CA MET A 109 0.91 1.19 3.90
C MET A 109 1.65 0.51 5.05
N PHE A 110 2.78 1.09 5.44
CA PHE A 110 3.67 0.55 6.46
C PHE A 110 3.36 1.17 7.82
N GLU A 111 3.07 0.31 8.80
CA GLU A 111 2.96 0.69 10.20
C GLU A 111 4.19 0.19 10.97
N PRO A 112 5.11 1.10 11.37
CA PRO A 112 6.32 0.74 12.09
C PRO A 112 6.00 0.14 13.45
N PRO A 113 6.90 -0.69 14.01
CA PRO A 113 6.76 -1.16 15.37
C PRO A 113 6.71 0.03 16.33
N GLN A 114 5.88 -0.10 17.36
CA GLN A 114 5.69 0.96 18.33
C GLN A 114 7.02 1.24 19.03
N LEU A 115 7.39 2.51 19.11
CA LEU A 115 8.59 2.94 19.81
C LEU A 115 8.41 2.62 21.29
N ASP A 116 9.20 1.68 21.81
CA ASP A 116 9.30 1.46 23.25
C ASP A 116 10.04 2.64 23.89
N LEU A 117 9.27 3.63 24.33
CA LEU A 117 9.79 4.82 25.01
C LEU A 117 10.36 4.50 26.41
N ALA A 118 10.07 3.31 26.96
CA ALA A 118 10.62 2.85 28.24
C ALA A 118 12.04 2.24 28.09
N ARG A 119 12.40 1.75 26.89
CA ARG A 119 13.80 1.49 26.49
C ARG A 119 14.55 2.79 26.22
N GLY A 120 14.79 3.55 27.28
CA GLY A 120 15.59 4.77 27.24
C GLY A 120 16.99 4.54 26.66
N ARG A 121 17.39 5.41 25.72
CA ARG A 121 18.77 5.68 25.29
C ARG A 121 19.58 4.54 24.64
N HIS A 122 19.00 3.81 23.69
CA HIS A 122 19.80 3.12 22.68
C HIS A 122 19.17 3.21 21.28
N VAL A 123 18.82 4.43 20.84
CA VAL A 123 18.79 4.68 19.39
C VAL A 123 20.24 4.62 18.94
N ARG A 124 20.72 3.42 18.57
CA ARG A 124 21.84 3.36 17.63
C ARG A 124 21.33 4.13 16.42
N ARG A 125 21.88 5.33 16.18
CA ARG A 125 21.73 6.04 14.90
C ARG A 125 21.82 4.97 13.81
N CYS A 126 20.92 5.01 12.82
CA CYS A 126 21.14 4.26 11.59
C CYS A 126 22.57 4.59 11.15
N ALA A 127 23.49 3.65 11.37
CA ALA A 127 24.87 3.86 11.00
C ALA A 127 24.85 3.97 9.48
N ALA A 128 25.49 5.01 8.94
CA ALA A 128 25.65 5.11 7.50
C ALA A 128 26.22 3.77 6.99
N PRO A 129 25.73 3.25 5.85
CA PRO A 129 26.23 1.98 5.32
C PRO A 129 27.76 2.05 5.19
N ASP A 130 28.44 0.98 5.64
CA ASP A 130 29.90 0.89 5.59
C ASP A 130 30.36 1.07 4.13
N PRO A 131 31.14 2.13 3.81
CA PRO A 131 31.61 2.36 2.44
C PRO A 131 32.46 1.21 1.90
N ARG A 132 32.98 0.31 2.75
CA ARG A 132 33.76 -0.86 2.33
C ARG A 132 32.93 -2.04 1.83
N ARG A 133 31.60 -2.02 1.97
CA ARG A 133 30.71 -3.11 1.48
C ARG A 133 30.16 -2.89 0.06
N ARG A 134 30.64 -1.88 -0.69
CA ARG A 134 30.17 -1.55 -2.06
C ARG A 134 30.85 -2.31 -3.20
N SER A 135 31.53 -3.43 -2.95
CA SER A 135 32.21 -4.14 -4.02
C SER A 135 32.22 -5.63 -3.78
N VAL A 136 31.10 -6.32 -4.03
CA VAL A 136 31.04 -7.59 -4.79
C VAL A 136 29.58 -7.87 -5.18
N GLU A 137 29.12 -7.41 -6.35
CA GLU A 137 28.17 -8.15 -7.20
C GLU A 137 28.06 -7.42 -8.53
N GLY A 138 28.73 -7.99 -9.54
CA GLY A 138 28.99 -7.37 -10.82
C GLY A 138 30.12 -8.12 -11.53
N ALA A 139 29.88 -9.40 -11.80
CA ALA A 139 30.56 -10.20 -12.82
C ALA A 139 29.60 -11.33 -13.22
#